data_AF-A0A2H9RGM3-F1
#
_entry.id   AF-A0A2H9RGM3-F1
#
_cell.length_a   1.000
_cell.length_b   1.000
_cell.length_c   1.000
_cell.angle_alpha   90.00
_cell.angle_beta   90.00
_cell.angle_gamma   90.00
#
_symmetry.space_group_name_H-M   'P 1'
#
loop_
_entity.id
_entity.type
_entity.pdbx_description
1 polymer ?
#
loop_
_entity_poly.entity_id
_entity_poly.type
_entity_poly.pdbx_seq_one_letter_code
_entity_poly.pdbx_strand_id
1 'polypeptide(L)'
;MPLRKSIRINTLKISPDDFFKNFPYEHTQILWCENAYFIDEQKIGLKIEHAVGLCYAQEASAMLAAEALDIANNDVVLDLCAAPGSKTTQVAIKNFSGTIVANELNLKRAQALIANVSRLGIMNCIITNYDACKFPDLFKFDRVLLDAPCSSLGTSRKNKEILKTWGYKFSLAVSKVQKKMILDAFSHLKKGGILVYSTCTTPTEENEDVIKFLINNRSDAEVEKIDLKVNCEKNEYGIRVYPWHNDTETAFVSKIRKK
;
A
#
# COMPACT_ATOMS: atom_id res chain seq x y z
N MET A 1 -15.50 -19.00 1.15
CA MET A 1 -14.85 -19.03 2.48
C MET A 1 -14.51 -17.61 2.90
N PRO A 2 -14.65 -17.24 4.18
CA PRO A 2 -14.22 -15.94 4.67
C PRO A 2 -12.70 -15.78 4.44
N LEU A 3 -12.26 -14.56 4.12
CA LEU A 3 -10.84 -14.25 3.95
C LEU A 3 -10.09 -14.53 5.26
N ARG A 4 -8.92 -15.17 5.14
CA ARG A 4 -8.00 -15.30 6.27
C ARG A 4 -7.63 -13.92 6.81
N LYS A 5 -7.64 -13.78 8.13
CA LYS A 5 -7.20 -12.54 8.76
C LYS A 5 -5.69 -12.51 8.79
N SER A 6 -5.15 -11.34 8.55
CA SER A 6 -3.73 -11.06 8.59
C SER A 6 -3.47 -9.85 9.47
N ILE A 7 -2.31 -9.90 10.12
CA ILE A 7 -1.77 -8.81 10.94
C ILE A 7 -0.34 -8.53 10.52
N ARG A 8 0.07 -7.29 10.73
CA ARG A 8 1.47 -6.89 10.73
C ARG A 8 1.87 -6.51 12.15
N ILE A 9 2.91 -7.15 12.67
CA ILE A 9 3.46 -6.86 14.00
C ILE A 9 4.24 -5.55 13.94
N ASN A 10 4.08 -4.72 14.97
CA ASN A 10 4.79 -3.47 15.11
C ASN A 10 6.13 -3.71 15.82
N THR A 11 7.18 -3.94 15.04
CA THR A 11 8.53 -4.22 15.55
C THR A 11 9.19 -3.06 16.28
N LEU A 12 8.60 -1.86 16.26
CA LEU A 12 9.02 -0.76 17.14
C LEU A 12 8.66 -1.00 18.60
N LYS A 13 7.68 -1.87 18.88
CA LYS A 13 7.16 -2.11 20.24
C LYS A 13 7.40 -3.52 20.75
N ILE A 14 7.37 -4.53 19.87
CA ILE A 14 7.46 -5.94 20.27
C ILE A 14 8.02 -6.80 19.14
N SER A 15 8.81 -7.81 19.48
CA SER A 15 9.26 -8.84 18.53
C SER A 15 8.10 -9.79 18.17
N PRO A 16 8.11 -10.43 16.99
CA PRO A 16 7.13 -11.47 16.68
C PRO A 16 7.09 -12.61 17.70
N ASP A 17 8.24 -13.06 18.18
CA ASP A 17 8.36 -14.13 19.17
C ASP A 17 7.69 -13.76 20.50
N ASP A 18 7.97 -12.54 21.01
CA ASP A 18 7.34 -12.05 22.24
C ASP A 18 5.85 -11.80 22.06
N PHE A 19 5.42 -11.37 20.87
CA PHE A 19 4.00 -11.20 20.57
C PHE A 19 3.25 -12.53 20.68
N PHE A 20 3.71 -13.57 19.99
CA PHE A 20 3.03 -14.87 20.03
C PHE A 20 3.22 -15.64 21.35
N LYS A 21 4.27 -15.32 22.12
CA LYS A 21 4.40 -15.79 23.50
C LYS A 21 3.31 -15.22 24.42
N ASN A 22 2.97 -13.94 24.26
CA ASN A 22 1.95 -13.27 25.08
C ASN A 22 0.53 -13.51 24.55
N PHE A 23 0.37 -13.67 23.24
CA PHE A 23 -0.90 -13.85 22.54
C PHE A 23 -0.80 -15.09 21.63
N PRO A 24 -1.06 -16.31 22.17
CA PRO A 24 -0.78 -17.58 21.48
C PRO A 24 -1.85 -17.92 20.43
N TYR A 25 -1.97 -17.09 19.39
CA TYR A 25 -2.81 -17.37 18.22
C TYR A 25 -2.20 -18.46 17.35
N GLU A 26 -3.04 -19.26 16.70
CA GLU A 26 -2.59 -20.05 15.57
C GLU A 26 -2.20 -19.10 14.45
N HIS A 27 -0.97 -19.24 13.96
CA HIS A 27 -0.43 -18.30 12.99
C HIS A 27 0.39 -18.98 11.88
N THR A 28 0.47 -18.29 10.73
CA THR A 28 1.34 -18.68 9.62
C THR A 28 2.00 -17.43 9.06
N GLN A 29 3.32 -17.42 8.92
CA GLN A 29 4.04 -16.27 8.39
C GLN A 29 3.65 -15.98 6.93
N ILE A 30 3.53 -14.70 6.59
CA ILE A 30 3.30 -14.22 5.23
C ILE A 30 4.66 -14.08 4.54
N LEU A 31 4.91 -14.89 3.51
CA LEU A 31 6.24 -15.07 2.93
C LEU A 31 6.85 -13.83 2.28
N TRP A 32 6.02 -12.86 1.86
CA TRP A 32 6.47 -11.61 1.25
C TRP A 32 6.62 -10.46 2.25
N CYS A 33 6.28 -10.63 3.52
CA CYS A 33 6.40 -9.59 4.54
C CYS A 33 6.80 -10.21 5.88
N GLU A 34 8.07 -10.07 6.25
CA GLU A 34 8.72 -10.76 7.38
C GLU A 34 7.95 -10.67 8.70
N ASN A 35 7.45 -9.48 9.05
CA ASN A 35 6.74 -9.22 10.31
C ASN A 35 5.22 -9.36 10.19
N ALA A 36 4.72 -10.11 9.22
CA ALA A 36 3.30 -10.28 8.99
C ALA A 36 2.88 -11.75 9.01
N TYR A 37 1.67 -11.98 9.52
CA TYR A 37 1.17 -13.31 9.83
C TYR A 37 -0.31 -13.40 9.52
N PHE A 38 -0.73 -14.52 8.93
CA PHE A 38 -2.12 -14.95 9.00
C PHE A 38 -2.40 -15.45 10.41
N ILE A 39 -3.58 -15.13 10.95
CA ILE A 39 -4.05 -15.55 12.28
C ILE A 39 -5.47 -16.07 12.22
N ASP A 40 -5.85 -16.88 13.20
CA ASP A 40 -7.19 -17.44 13.38
C ASP A 40 -8.19 -16.45 14.05
N GLU A 41 -7.70 -15.45 14.79
CA GLU A 41 -8.53 -14.45 15.48
C GLU A 41 -9.18 -13.44 14.51
N GLN A 42 -10.52 -13.50 14.42
CA GLN A 42 -11.31 -12.71 13.49
C GLN A 42 -11.52 -11.24 13.91
N LYS A 43 -11.47 -10.97 15.21
CA LYS A 43 -11.80 -9.67 15.82
C LYS A 43 -10.57 -8.99 16.42
N ILE A 44 -9.38 -9.24 15.88
CA ILE A 44 -8.11 -8.65 16.35
C ILE A 44 -8.18 -7.12 16.53
N GLY A 45 -8.93 -6.42 15.67
CA GLY A 45 -9.10 -4.97 15.76
C GLY A 45 -9.76 -4.46 17.04
N LEU A 46 -10.44 -5.33 17.79
CA LEU A 46 -11.11 -5.02 19.07
C LEU A 46 -10.29 -5.42 20.30
N LYS A 47 -9.11 -6.00 20.11
CA LYS A 47 -8.29 -6.55 21.19
C LYS A 47 -7.28 -5.53 21.73
N ILE A 48 -6.75 -5.81 22.92
CA ILE A 48 -5.85 -4.88 23.62
C ILE A 48 -4.52 -4.70 22.87
N GLU A 49 -3.97 -5.76 22.31
CA GLU A 49 -2.73 -5.76 21.53
C GLU A 49 -2.83 -4.92 20.27
N HIS A 50 -4.03 -4.85 19.66
CA HIS A 50 -4.30 -3.87 18.61
C HIS A 50 -4.46 -2.47 19.19
N ALA A 51 -5.24 -2.28 20.26
CA ALA A 51 -5.50 -0.97 20.86
C ALA A 51 -4.21 -0.26 21.31
N VAL A 52 -3.26 -0.98 21.91
CA VAL A 52 -1.95 -0.45 22.34
C VAL A 52 -0.92 -0.37 21.20
N GLY A 53 -1.30 -0.78 19.99
CA GLY A 53 -0.49 -0.64 18.78
C GLY A 53 0.66 -1.64 18.66
N LEU A 54 0.53 -2.84 19.22
CA LEU A 54 1.49 -3.94 19.02
C LEU A 54 1.36 -4.57 17.63
N CYS A 55 0.18 -4.45 17.01
CA CYS A 55 -0.05 -4.91 15.64
C CYS A 55 -1.02 -4.00 14.87
N TYR A 56 -1.06 -4.19 13.55
CA TYR A 56 -2.03 -3.59 12.65
C TYR A 56 -2.77 -4.70 11.88
N ALA A 57 -4.11 -4.66 11.89
CA ALA A 57 -4.93 -5.55 11.08
C ALA A 57 -4.90 -5.10 9.61
N GLN A 58 -4.04 -5.72 8.81
CA GLN A 58 -3.81 -5.36 7.41
C GLN A 58 -4.03 -6.60 6.54
N GLU A 59 -4.74 -6.43 5.44
CA GLU A 59 -4.92 -7.50 4.46
C GLU A 59 -3.58 -7.80 3.77
N ALA A 60 -3.30 -9.08 3.55
CA ALA A 60 -1.98 -9.57 3.16
C ALA A 60 -1.52 -9.07 1.78
N SER A 61 -2.39 -8.97 0.77
CA SER A 61 -2.00 -8.45 -0.55
C SER A 61 -1.76 -6.93 -0.53
N ALA A 62 -2.44 -6.20 0.36
CA ALA A 62 -2.17 -4.77 0.57
C ALA A 62 -0.75 -4.47 1.11
N MET A 63 -0.05 -5.46 1.67
CA MET A 63 1.34 -5.30 2.14
C MET A 63 2.34 -5.22 0.98
N LEU A 64 2.02 -5.83 -0.18
CA LEU A 64 2.94 -5.97 -1.32
C LEU A 64 3.46 -4.63 -1.84
N ALA A 65 2.62 -3.59 -1.84
CA ALA A 65 3.01 -2.28 -2.35
C ALA A 65 4.14 -1.65 -1.52
N ALA A 66 4.06 -1.74 -0.19
CA ALA A 66 5.11 -1.22 0.69
C ALA A 66 6.37 -2.11 0.66
N GLU A 67 6.22 -3.42 0.44
CA GLU A 67 7.36 -4.33 0.22
C GLU A 67 8.09 -4.03 -1.09
N ALA A 68 7.35 -3.78 -2.17
CA ALA A 68 7.91 -3.46 -3.49
C ALA A 68 8.63 -2.09 -3.54
N LEU A 69 8.38 -1.23 -2.55
CA LEU A 69 8.99 0.10 -2.48
C LEU A 69 10.49 0.05 -2.18
N ASP A 70 10.98 -1.09 -1.68
CA ASP A 70 12.41 -1.36 -1.53
C ASP A 70 13.13 -0.23 -0.77
N ILE A 71 12.61 0.01 0.43
CA ILE A 71 12.95 1.15 1.27
C ILE A 71 14.31 0.89 1.93
N ALA A 72 15.20 1.86 1.82
CA ALA A 72 16.44 1.91 2.57
C ALA A 72 16.30 2.79 3.81
N ASN A 73 17.18 2.59 4.79
CA ASN A 73 17.28 3.50 5.93
C ASN A 73 17.58 4.93 5.44
N ASN A 74 16.92 5.93 6.03
CA ASN A 74 17.03 7.36 5.72
C ASN A 74 16.35 7.82 4.42
N ASP A 75 15.54 6.98 3.75
CA ASP A 75 14.79 7.43 2.58
C ASP A 75 13.82 8.56 2.96
N VAL A 76 13.65 9.54 2.07
CA VAL A 76 12.53 10.50 2.14
C VAL A 76 11.42 9.99 1.23
N VAL A 77 10.30 9.59 1.83
CA VAL A 77 9.21 8.89 1.15
C VAL A 77 7.94 9.76 1.09
N LEU A 78 7.27 9.75 -0.06
CA LEU A 78 5.93 10.32 -0.21
C LEU A 78 4.91 9.19 -0.33
N ASP A 79 3.91 9.14 0.53
CA ASP A 79 2.70 8.34 0.35
C ASP A 79 1.56 9.28 -0.08
N LEU A 80 1.20 9.24 -1.35
CA LEU A 80 0.36 10.28 -1.97
C LEU A 80 -1.13 10.14 -1.61
N CYS A 81 -1.58 8.95 -1.21
CA CYS A 81 -2.96 8.59 -0.91
C CYS A 81 -3.01 7.71 0.35
N ALA A 82 -2.54 8.26 1.46
CA ALA A 82 -2.07 7.51 2.62
C ALA A 82 -3.18 6.85 3.46
N ALA A 83 -4.40 7.40 3.52
CA ALA A 83 -5.36 6.90 4.49
C ALA A 83 -5.96 5.53 4.10
N PRO A 84 -6.21 4.64 5.07
CA PRO A 84 -6.19 4.86 6.53
C PRO A 84 -4.82 4.71 7.21
N GLY A 85 -3.73 4.53 6.45
CA GLY A 85 -2.35 4.51 6.97
C GLY A 85 -1.72 3.13 7.09
N SER A 86 -2.34 2.06 6.56
CA SER A 86 -1.78 0.71 6.67
C SER A 86 -0.41 0.60 5.98
N LYS A 87 -0.30 1.08 4.73
CA LYS A 87 0.96 1.10 3.98
C LYS A 87 1.92 2.15 4.54
N THR A 88 1.44 3.37 4.83
CA THR A 88 2.24 4.44 5.46
C THR A 88 2.96 3.95 6.71
N THR A 89 2.25 3.27 7.60
CA THR A 89 2.84 2.76 8.85
C THR A 89 3.75 1.56 8.62
N GLN A 90 3.56 0.79 7.54
CA GLN A 90 4.49 -0.28 7.13
C GLN A 90 5.83 0.33 6.70
N VAL A 91 5.75 1.33 5.83
CA VAL A 91 6.90 2.11 5.35
C VAL A 91 7.60 2.76 6.55
N ALA A 92 6.85 3.33 7.48
CA ALA A 92 7.39 4.04 8.64
C ALA A 92 8.20 3.18 9.60
N ILE A 93 7.71 1.97 9.88
CA ILE A 93 8.42 1.02 10.74
C ILE A 93 9.73 0.58 10.08
N LYS A 94 9.73 0.38 8.75
CA LYS A 94 10.93 0.00 8.00
C LYS A 94 11.92 1.15 7.83
N ASN A 95 11.43 2.37 7.71
CA ASN A 95 12.23 3.57 7.46
C ASN A 95 12.54 4.34 8.75
N PHE A 96 12.94 3.65 9.82
CA PHE A 96 12.99 4.22 11.17
C PHE A 96 13.74 5.56 11.26
N SER A 97 14.84 5.71 10.53
CA SER A 97 15.68 6.91 10.52
C SER A 97 15.39 7.90 9.39
N GLY A 98 14.47 7.57 8.47
CA GLY A 98 14.07 8.45 7.38
C GLY A 98 12.85 9.30 7.70
N THR A 99 12.20 9.83 6.67
CA THR A 99 11.01 10.67 6.80
C THR A 99 9.94 10.24 5.81
N ILE A 100 8.68 10.24 6.25
CA ILE A 100 7.52 9.96 5.40
C ILE A 100 6.62 11.17 5.38
N VAL A 101 6.23 11.61 4.20
CA VAL A 101 5.14 12.56 3.99
C VAL A 101 3.92 11.77 3.55
N ALA A 102 2.90 11.72 4.42
CA ALA A 102 1.66 10.99 4.21
C ALA A 102 0.55 11.98 3.85
N ASN A 103 0.14 11.96 2.58
CA ASN A 103 -0.86 12.86 2.05
C ASN A 103 -2.23 12.18 2.00
N GLU A 104 -3.27 12.85 2.51
CA GLU A 104 -4.66 12.43 2.33
C GLU A 104 -5.53 13.65 2.11
N LEU A 105 -6.24 13.71 0.98
CA LEU A 105 -7.13 14.82 0.63
C LEU A 105 -8.42 14.83 1.45
N ASN A 106 -8.97 13.67 1.82
CA ASN A 106 -10.22 13.60 2.58
C ASN A 106 -9.96 13.75 4.08
N LEU A 107 -10.39 14.86 4.68
CA LEU A 107 -10.18 15.15 6.11
C LEU A 107 -10.74 14.07 7.05
N LYS A 108 -11.86 13.42 6.73
CA LYS A 108 -12.41 12.32 7.55
C LYS A 108 -11.49 11.09 7.51
N ARG A 109 -10.94 10.77 6.33
CA ARG A 109 -9.95 9.68 6.20
C ARG A 109 -8.62 10.06 6.84
N ALA A 110 -8.22 11.33 6.80
CA ALA A 110 -7.02 11.82 7.46
C ALA A 110 -7.09 11.64 8.99
N GLN A 111 -8.27 11.76 9.61
CA GLN A 111 -8.45 11.44 11.04
C GLN A 111 -8.08 9.98 11.36
N ALA A 112 -8.48 9.03 10.50
CA ALA A 112 -8.11 7.63 10.67
C ALA A 112 -6.59 7.41 10.49
N LEU A 113 -5.97 8.12 9.54
CA LEU A 113 -4.51 8.12 9.36
C LEU A 113 -3.80 8.63 10.62
N ILE A 114 -4.19 9.79 11.14
CA ILE A 114 -3.64 10.39 12.37
C ILE A 114 -3.79 9.40 13.53
N ALA A 115 -4.98 8.84 13.73
CA ALA A 115 -5.23 7.89 14.81
C ALA A 115 -4.33 6.64 14.70
N ASN A 116 -4.12 6.10 13.50
CA ASN A 116 -3.26 4.93 13.31
C ASN A 116 -1.77 5.24 13.48
N VAL A 117 -1.29 6.38 12.96
CA VAL A 117 0.08 6.86 13.15
C VAL A 117 0.38 7.04 14.64
N SER A 118 -0.50 7.75 15.36
CA SER A 118 -0.35 7.97 16.81
C SER A 118 -0.44 6.67 17.61
N ARG A 119 -1.42 5.81 17.35
CA ARG A 119 -1.60 4.52 18.05
C ARG A 119 -0.35 3.63 17.93
N LEU A 120 0.22 3.56 16.73
CA LEU A 120 1.41 2.76 16.48
C LEU A 120 2.72 3.41 16.98
N GLY A 121 2.68 4.66 17.45
CA GLY A 121 3.87 5.36 17.96
C GLY A 121 4.84 5.77 16.85
N ILE A 122 4.31 6.06 15.66
CA ILE A 122 5.13 6.47 14.51
C ILE A 122 5.51 7.95 14.64
N MET A 123 6.81 8.23 14.72
CA MET A 123 7.35 9.58 14.95
C MET A 123 7.95 10.24 13.69
N ASN A 124 8.26 9.46 12.66
CA ASN A 124 8.90 9.90 11.42
C ASN A 124 7.91 10.19 10.28
N CYS A 125 6.66 10.57 10.61
CA CYS A 125 5.58 10.77 9.65
C CYS A 125 5.01 12.19 9.73
N ILE A 126 5.05 12.91 8.61
CA ILE A 126 4.42 14.23 8.41
C ILE A 126 3.11 14.01 7.66
N ILE A 127 2.00 14.52 8.17
CA ILE A 127 0.68 14.35 7.52
C ILE A 127 0.30 15.65 6.80
N THR A 128 -0.08 15.55 5.52
CA THR A 128 -0.48 16.68 4.68
C THR A 128 -1.85 16.47 4.04
N ASN A 129 -2.46 17.56 3.57
CA ASN A 129 -3.77 17.56 2.93
C ASN A 129 -3.72 18.34 1.61
N TYR A 130 -3.26 17.68 0.56
CA TYR A 130 -3.17 18.24 -0.79
C TYR A 130 -3.85 17.32 -1.82
N ASP A 131 -4.23 17.90 -2.96
CA ASP A 131 -4.70 17.14 -4.12
C ASP A 131 -3.54 16.34 -4.71
N ALA A 132 -3.70 15.02 -4.76
CA ALA A 132 -2.73 14.08 -5.31
C ALA A 132 -2.49 14.24 -6.83
N CYS A 133 -3.32 14.98 -7.55
CA CYS A 133 -3.06 15.33 -8.96
C CYS A 133 -2.17 16.56 -9.12
N LYS A 134 -1.92 17.30 -8.03
CA LYS A 134 -1.23 18.59 -8.01
C LYS A 134 -0.52 18.77 -6.66
N PHE A 135 0.25 17.78 -6.24
CA PHE A 135 0.96 17.87 -4.98
C PHE A 135 2.04 18.97 -5.10
N PRO A 136 2.23 19.83 -4.07
CA PRO A 136 3.16 20.94 -4.18
C PRO A 136 4.59 20.48 -4.44
N ASP A 137 5.27 21.10 -5.42
CA ASP A 137 6.68 20.80 -5.69
C ASP A 137 7.59 21.53 -4.67
N LEU A 138 7.73 20.93 -3.49
CA LEU A 138 8.56 21.46 -2.40
C LEU A 138 9.99 20.91 -2.48
N PHE A 139 10.11 19.59 -2.59
CA PHE A 139 11.37 18.86 -2.69
C PHE A 139 11.13 17.50 -3.38
N LYS A 140 12.22 16.83 -3.74
CA LYS A 140 12.18 15.52 -4.39
C LYS A 140 12.35 14.39 -3.39
N PHE A 141 11.70 13.26 -3.65
CA PHE A 141 11.63 12.09 -2.79
C PHE A 141 12.48 10.95 -3.34
N ASP A 142 13.05 10.14 -2.44
CA ASP A 142 13.78 8.92 -2.78
C ASP A 142 12.83 7.80 -3.21
N ARG A 143 11.63 7.81 -2.61
CA ARG A 143 10.56 6.84 -2.85
C ARG A 143 9.21 7.54 -2.90
N VAL A 144 8.34 7.11 -3.80
CA VAL A 144 6.94 7.56 -3.85
C VAL A 144 6.05 6.33 -3.88
N LEU A 145 5.06 6.29 -3.01
CA LEU A 145 3.99 5.31 -2.98
C LEU A 145 2.70 5.96 -3.46
N LEU A 146 2.13 5.41 -4.53
CA LEU A 146 0.83 5.77 -5.06
C LEU A 146 -0.10 4.55 -4.96
N ASP A 147 -0.69 4.36 -3.79
CA ASP A 147 -1.83 3.45 -3.62
C ASP A 147 -3.10 4.15 -4.09
N ALA A 148 -3.38 4.03 -5.38
CA ALA A 148 -4.32 4.91 -6.03
C ALA A 148 -5.77 4.58 -5.65
N PRO A 149 -6.64 5.60 -5.45
CA PRO A 149 -8.07 5.36 -5.33
C PRO A 149 -8.55 4.64 -6.61
N CYS A 150 -9.25 3.53 -6.43
CA CYS A 150 -9.65 2.65 -7.53
C CYS A 150 -11.12 2.20 -7.37
N SER A 151 -11.66 1.57 -8.40
CA SER A 151 -13.04 1.04 -8.38
C SER A 151 -13.26 -0.10 -7.39
N SER A 152 -12.18 -0.63 -6.78
CA SER A 152 -12.19 -1.61 -5.70
C SER A 152 -12.89 -2.93 -6.04
N LEU A 153 -13.09 -3.23 -7.34
CA LEU A 153 -13.77 -4.45 -7.81
C LEU A 153 -13.12 -5.73 -7.28
N GLY A 154 -11.80 -5.67 -7.10
CA GLY A 154 -10.97 -6.76 -6.58
C GLY A 154 -11.16 -7.07 -5.09
N THR A 155 -11.98 -6.28 -4.37
CA THR A 155 -12.33 -6.47 -2.95
C THR A 155 -13.75 -7.04 -2.74
N SER A 156 -14.37 -7.53 -3.81
CA SER A 156 -15.74 -8.06 -3.80
C SER A 156 -15.95 -9.28 -2.89
N ARG A 157 -14.88 -10.00 -2.50
CA ARG A 157 -14.93 -11.06 -1.49
C ARG A 157 -15.33 -10.49 -0.12
N LYS A 158 -14.73 -9.37 0.28
CA LYS A 158 -15.03 -8.66 1.54
C LYS A 158 -16.28 -7.78 1.45
N ASN A 159 -16.48 -7.08 0.33
CA ASN A 159 -17.59 -6.17 0.16
C ASN A 159 -18.36 -6.44 -1.14
N LYS A 160 -19.38 -7.30 -1.05
CA LYS A 160 -20.23 -7.68 -2.19
C LYS A 160 -21.03 -6.51 -2.78
N GLU A 161 -21.28 -5.44 -2.03
CA GLU A 161 -22.03 -4.28 -2.52
C GLU A 161 -21.32 -3.53 -3.65
N ILE A 162 -20.01 -3.72 -3.77
CA ILE A 162 -19.22 -3.17 -4.89
C ILE A 162 -19.75 -3.71 -6.22
N LEU A 163 -20.19 -4.96 -6.29
CA LEU A 163 -20.73 -5.56 -7.52
C LEU A 163 -22.02 -4.88 -8.01
N LYS A 164 -22.75 -4.20 -7.11
CA LYS A 164 -23.97 -3.45 -7.47
C LYS A 164 -23.70 -2.02 -7.90
N THR A 165 -22.61 -1.43 -7.39
CA THR A 165 -22.26 -0.02 -7.61
C THR A 165 -21.21 0.16 -8.70
N TRP A 166 -20.46 -0.90 -9.03
CA TRP A 166 -19.45 -0.88 -10.05
C TRP A 166 -20.05 -0.77 -11.45
N GLY A 167 -19.39 0.00 -12.32
CA GLY A 167 -19.70 0.07 -13.73
C GLY A 167 -18.48 0.47 -14.55
N TYR A 168 -18.42 0.00 -15.80
CA TYR A 168 -17.28 0.24 -16.68
C TYR A 168 -16.98 1.74 -16.89
N LYS A 169 -18.01 2.58 -17.03
CA LYS A 169 -17.85 4.04 -17.12
C LYS A 169 -17.20 4.65 -15.88
N PHE A 170 -17.48 4.10 -14.70
CA PHE A 170 -16.86 4.54 -13.45
C PHE A 170 -15.38 4.15 -13.41
N SER A 171 -15.04 2.92 -13.77
CA SER A 171 -13.63 2.48 -13.94
C SER A 171 -12.84 3.42 -14.87
N LEU A 172 -13.41 3.75 -16.05
CA LEU A 172 -12.79 4.69 -16.98
C LEU A 172 -12.60 6.11 -16.41
N ALA A 173 -13.56 6.60 -15.62
CA ALA A 173 -13.44 7.91 -14.97
C ALA A 173 -12.33 7.91 -13.92
N VAL A 174 -12.23 6.84 -13.13
CA VAL A 174 -11.20 6.65 -12.10
C VAL A 174 -9.80 6.53 -12.75
N SER A 175 -9.66 5.73 -13.81
CA SER A 175 -8.42 5.60 -14.60
C SER A 175 -7.87 6.95 -15.09
N LYS A 176 -8.75 7.87 -15.54
CA LYS A 176 -8.33 9.23 -15.96
C LYS A 176 -7.70 10.02 -14.82
N VAL A 177 -8.19 9.86 -13.59
CA VAL A 177 -7.63 10.52 -12.40
C VAL A 177 -6.30 9.86 -12.01
N GLN A 178 -6.24 8.52 -12.00
CA GLN A 178 -5.02 7.75 -11.72
C GLN A 178 -3.88 8.12 -12.68
N LYS A 179 -4.18 8.32 -13.97
CA LYS A 179 -3.21 8.78 -14.98
C LYS A 179 -2.65 10.17 -14.69
N LYS A 180 -3.44 11.07 -14.09
CA LYS A 180 -2.93 12.38 -13.63
C LYS A 180 -2.05 12.23 -12.40
N MET A 181 -2.53 11.47 -11.41
CA MET A 181 -1.79 11.21 -10.17
C MET A 181 -0.45 10.54 -10.42
N ILE A 182 -0.36 9.57 -11.33
CA ILE A 182 0.91 8.87 -11.59
C ILE A 182 1.96 9.77 -12.24
N LEU A 183 1.56 10.72 -13.10
CA LEU A 183 2.48 11.71 -13.67
C LEU A 183 2.99 12.70 -12.61
N ASP A 184 2.10 13.12 -11.72
CA ASP A 184 2.43 14.02 -10.60
C ASP A 184 3.38 13.32 -9.62
N ALA A 185 3.02 12.12 -9.16
CA ALA A 185 3.83 11.25 -8.31
C ALA A 185 5.25 11.03 -8.87
N PHE A 186 5.36 10.71 -10.16
CA PHE A 186 6.65 10.50 -10.82
C PHE A 186 7.50 11.79 -10.92
N SER A 187 6.86 12.95 -11.03
CA SER A 187 7.56 14.25 -11.08
C SER A 187 8.26 14.61 -9.76
N HIS A 188 7.74 14.10 -8.64
CA HIS A 188 8.30 14.30 -7.31
C HIS A 188 9.49 13.38 -6.99
N LEU A 189 9.80 12.39 -7.83
CA LEU A 189 10.96 11.53 -7.61
C LEU A 189 12.28 12.22 -7.96
N LYS A 190 13.30 11.95 -7.13
CA LYS A 190 14.70 12.16 -7.46
C LYS A 190 15.10 11.25 -8.64
N LYS A 191 16.17 11.63 -9.33
CA LYS A 191 16.86 10.72 -10.24
C LYS A 191 17.32 9.48 -9.47
N GLY A 192 17.08 8.30 -10.01
CA GLY A 192 17.29 7.01 -9.32
C GLY A 192 16.22 6.64 -8.30
N GLY A 193 15.19 7.47 -8.07
CA GLY A 193 14.11 7.18 -7.13
C GLY A 193 13.12 6.11 -7.63
N ILE A 194 12.34 5.52 -6.71
CA ILE A 194 11.35 4.47 -7.01
C ILE A 194 9.94 4.97 -6.76
N LEU A 195 9.08 4.80 -7.76
CA LEU A 195 7.62 4.85 -7.63
C LEU A 195 7.10 3.43 -7.45
N VAL A 196 6.22 3.21 -6.48
CA VAL A 196 5.31 2.07 -6.50
C VAL A 196 3.90 2.55 -6.74
N TYR A 197 3.28 2.03 -7.79
CA TYR A 197 1.86 2.19 -8.06
C TYR A 197 1.13 0.91 -7.62
N SER A 198 0.02 1.05 -6.90
CA SER A 198 -0.82 -0.09 -6.54
C SER A 198 -2.31 0.22 -6.57
N THR A 199 -3.10 -0.83 -6.80
CA THR A 199 -4.57 -0.80 -6.69
C THR A 199 -5.10 -2.12 -6.12
N CYS A 200 -6.34 -2.13 -5.64
CA CYS A 200 -7.07 -3.34 -5.24
C CYS A 200 -8.21 -3.68 -6.23
N THR A 201 -7.96 -3.46 -7.53
CA THR A 201 -8.94 -3.65 -8.59
C THR A 201 -8.40 -4.52 -9.72
N THR A 202 -9.31 -5.08 -10.52
CA THR A 202 -8.98 -5.99 -11.65
C THR A 202 -8.95 -5.34 -13.04
N PRO A 203 -9.71 -4.28 -13.38
CA PRO A 203 -9.72 -3.71 -14.72
C PRO A 203 -8.33 -3.27 -15.19
N THR A 204 -8.00 -3.55 -16.44
CA THR A 204 -6.70 -3.17 -17.04
C THR A 204 -6.57 -1.66 -17.21
N GLU A 205 -7.70 -0.96 -17.38
CA GLU A 205 -7.76 0.50 -17.52
C GLU A 205 -7.21 1.22 -16.28
N GLU A 206 -7.39 0.62 -15.10
CA GLU A 206 -6.90 1.13 -13.81
C GLU A 206 -5.52 0.60 -13.45
N ASN A 207 -4.98 -0.37 -14.20
CA ASN A 207 -3.74 -1.08 -13.90
C ASN A 207 -2.71 -0.84 -15.00
N GLU A 208 -2.56 -1.79 -15.94
CA GLU A 208 -1.57 -1.74 -17.02
C GLU A 208 -1.66 -0.45 -17.84
N ASP A 209 -2.88 0.01 -18.15
CA ASP A 209 -3.05 1.21 -18.98
C ASP A 209 -2.57 2.48 -18.29
N VAL A 210 -2.57 2.52 -16.95
CA VAL A 210 -2.00 3.63 -16.18
C VAL A 210 -0.48 3.60 -16.25
N ILE A 211 0.13 2.43 -16.12
CA ILE A 211 1.58 2.26 -16.23
C ILE A 211 2.07 2.54 -17.65
N LYS A 212 1.39 1.98 -18.66
CA LYS A 212 1.65 2.24 -20.07
C LYS A 212 1.54 3.73 -20.40
N PHE A 213 0.54 4.41 -19.83
CA PHE A 213 0.41 5.86 -19.97
C PHE A 213 1.61 6.62 -19.38
N LEU A 214 2.10 6.23 -18.20
CA LEU A 214 3.31 6.84 -17.61
C LEU A 214 4.52 6.67 -18.54
N ILE A 215 4.83 5.44 -18.96
CA ILE A 215 6.02 5.13 -19.79
C ILE A 215 5.98 5.91 -21.11
N ASN A 216 4.81 6.02 -21.73
CA ASN A 216 4.65 6.78 -22.98
C ASN A 216 4.84 8.29 -22.81
N ASN A 217 4.69 8.83 -21.59
CA ASN A 217 4.80 10.26 -21.29
C ASN A 217 6.08 10.64 -20.54
N ARG A 218 6.90 9.65 -20.14
CA ARG A 218 8.13 9.81 -19.37
C ARG A 218 9.17 8.81 -19.87
N SER A 219 10.08 9.27 -20.73
CA SER A 219 11.15 8.45 -21.28
C SER A 219 12.19 8.01 -20.24
N ASP A 220 12.22 8.68 -19.09
CA ASP A 220 13.03 8.35 -17.92
C ASP A 220 12.34 7.37 -16.95
N ALA A 221 11.14 6.87 -17.26
CA ALA A 221 10.44 5.84 -16.48
C ALA A 221 10.80 4.43 -16.96
N GLU A 222 11.25 3.56 -16.05
CA GLU A 222 11.54 2.16 -16.32
C GLU A 222 10.85 1.26 -15.31
N VAL A 223 10.06 0.28 -15.78
CA VAL A 223 9.43 -0.72 -14.90
C VAL A 223 10.49 -1.73 -14.45
N GLU A 224 10.62 -1.89 -13.14
CA GLU A 224 11.50 -2.87 -12.51
C GLU A 224 10.72 -4.15 -12.17
N LYS A 225 11.43 -5.28 -12.17
CA LYS A 225 10.87 -6.55 -11.72
C LYS A 225 10.64 -6.52 -10.22
N ILE A 226 9.49 -7.03 -9.79
CA ILE A 226 9.18 -7.26 -8.38
C ILE A 226 9.55 -8.71 -8.04
N ASP A 227 10.52 -8.87 -7.15
CA ASP A 227 10.98 -10.18 -6.67
C ASP A 227 10.56 -10.40 -5.21
N LEU A 228 9.24 -10.61 -5.04
CA LEU A 228 8.64 -10.95 -3.76
C LEU A 228 8.18 -12.42 -3.79
N LYS A 229 8.26 -13.10 -2.64
CA LYS A 229 7.83 -14.49 -2.46
C LYS A 229 6.30 -14.61 -2.39
N VAL A 230 5.63 -14.26 -3.49
CA VAL A 230 4.16 -14.27 -3.63
C VAL A 230 3.76 -14.97 -4.93
N ASN A 231 2.73 -15.80 -4.89
CA ASN A 231 2.16 -16.36 -6.11
C ASN A 231 1.41 -15.26 -6.86
N CYS A 232 1.81 -14.98 -8.09
CA CYS A 232 1.27 -13.87 -8.87
C CYS A 232 1.40 -14.14 -10.38
N GLU A 233 0.56 -13.47 -11.16
CA GLU A 233 0.80 -13.29 -12.58
C GLU A 233 1.74 -12.10 -12.78
N LYS A 234 2.77 -12.26 -13.61
CA LYS A 234 3.75 -11.22 -13.93
C LYS A 234 3.59 -10.79 -15.38
N ASN A 235 3.66 -9.49 -15.64
CA ASN A 235 3.71 -8.93 -16.99
C ASN A 235 4.74 -7.79 -17.05
N GLU A 236 4.88 -7.17 -18.22
CA GLU A 236 5.84 -6.07 -18.44
C GLU A 236 5.53 -4.80 -17.62
N TYR A 237 4.32 -4.67 -17.07
CA TYR A 237 3.87 -3.50 -16.31
C TYR A 237 3.86 -3.74 -14.80
N GLY A 238 3.99 -4.97 -14.31
CA GLY A 238 3.98 -5.28 -12.88
C GLY A 238 3.50 -6.69 -12.57
N ILE A 239 2.92 -6.84 -11.37
CA ILE A 239 2.37 -8.12 -10.88
C ILE A 239 0.89 -8.00 -10.54
N ARG A 240 0.15 -9.08 -10.77
CA ARG A 240 -1.24 -9.28 -10.39
C ARG A 240 -1.37 -10.43 -9.41
N VAL A 241 -2.02 -10.15 -8.29
CA VAL A 241 -2.41 -11.15 -7.31
C VAL A 241 -3.92 -11.30 -7.37
N TYR A 242 -4.39 -12.52 -7.58
CA TYR A 242 -5.80 -12.89 -7.51
C TYR A 242 -6.07 -13.74 -6.27
N PRO A 243 -7.33 -13.83 -5.84
CA PRO A 243 -7.69 -14.58 -4.65
C PRO A 243 -7.19 -16.03 -4.59
N TRP A 244 -7.22 -16.75 -5.71
CA TRP A 244 -6.82 -18.16 -5.75
C TRP A 244 -5.30 -18.38 -5.68
N HIS A 245 -4.48 -17.33 -5.81
CA HIS A 245 -3.03 -17.47 -5.74
C HIS A 245 -2.52 -17.65 -4.30
N ASN A 246 -3.11 -16.93 -3.34
CA ASN A 246 -2.60 -16.86 -1.96
C ASN A 246 -3.70 -16.84 -0.88
N ASP A 247 -4.97 -17.03 -1.26
CA ASP A 247 -6.15 -16.79 -0.41
C ASP A 247 -6.23 -15.36 0.16
N THR A 248 -5.94 -14.39 -0.70
CA THR A 248 -5.94 -12.95 -0.38
C THR A 248 -7.03 -12.21 -1.14
N GLU A 249 -7.10 -10.89 -0.97
CA GLU A 249 -7.80 -10.03 -1.93
C GLU A 249 -6.93 -9.78 -3.18
N THR A 250 -7.56 -9.22 -4.20
CA THR A 250 -6.85 -8.82 -5.42
C THR A 250 -5.91 -7.65 -5.16
N ALA A 251 -4.71 -7.71 -5.73
CA ALA A 251 -3.81 -6.56 -5.81
C ALA A 251 -3.12 -6.46 -7.17
N PHE A 252 -2.92 -5.23 -7.65
CA PHE A 252 -1.97 -4.91 -8.71
C PHE A 252 -0.86 -4.07 -8.14
N VAL A 253 0.40 -4.38 -8.47
CA VAL A 253 1.57 -3.62 -8.01
C VAL A 253 2.55 -3.46 -9.17
N SER A 254 3.01 -2.22 -9.38
CA SER A 254 4.06 -1.88 -10.34
C SER A 254 5.16 -1.11 -9.63
N LYS A 255 6.42 -1.49 -9.89
CA LYS A 255 7.63 -0.81 -9.38
C LYS A 255 8.29 -0.10 -10.56
N ILE A 256 8.47 1.21 -10.47
CA ILE A 256 9.00 2.04 -11.56
C ILE A 256 10.19 2.85 -11.04
N ARG A 257 11.34 2.74 -11.71
CA ARG A 257 12.54 3.55 -11.47
C ARG A 257 12.51 4.80 -12.34
N LYS A 258 12.96 5.92 -11.78
CA LYS A 258 13.30 7.12 -12.56
C LYS A 258 14.79 7.12 -12.90
N LYS A 259 15.14 7.09 -14.19
CA LYS A 259 16.52 7.01 -14.68
C LYS A 259 17.32 8.29 -14.50
#